data_AF-A0AAF0EHW8-F1
#
_entry.id   AF-A0AAF0EHW8-F1
#
_cell.length_a   1.000
_cell.length_b   1.000
_cell.length_c   1.000
_cell.angle_alpha   90.00
_cell.angle_beta   90.00
_cell.angle_gamma   90.00
#
_symmetry.space_group_name_H-M   'P 1'
#
loop_
_entity.id
_entity.type
_entity.pdbx_description
1 polymer ?
#
loop_
_entity_poly.entity_id
_entity_poly.type
_entity_poly.pdbx_seq_one_letter_code
_entity_poly.pdbx_strand_id
1 'polypeptide(L)'
;MAALPSEKFLSQQAQKPLPQVESRLVKWGTNFLRRAWPATIGAGNMSATLKASIAPVPTANDFLDIVLSKTQRKTPTVIHPGFKITRIRTFYMRKVMFTKDAFTEKLQAILSEFPILEVRIHTI
;
A
#
# COMPACT_ATOMS: atom_id res chain seq x y z
N MET A 1 14.98 -22.02 60.29
CA MET A 1 15.61 -20.68 60.20
C MET A 1 16.46 -20.66 58.93
N ALA A 2 16.02 -19.88 57.92
CA ALA A 2 16.77 -19.33 56.76
C ALA A 2 17.69 -20.26 55.91
N ALA A 3 17.74 -20.25 54.57
CA ALA A 3 17.14 -19.47 53.50
C ALA A 3 17.38 -20.22 52.16
N LEU A 4 16.50 -20.05 51.16
CA LEU A 4 16.87 -20.22 49.75
C LEU A 4 17.78 -19.04 49.33
N PRO A 5 18.67 -19.22 48.35
CA PRO A 5 18.28 -18.73 47.03
C PRO A 5 18.67 -19.65 45.87
N SER A 6 17.76 -19.63 44.91
CA SER A 6 17.84 -20.03 43.52
C SER A 6 19.03 -19.45 42.75
N GLU A 7 19.19 -19.99 41.55
CA GLU A 7 19.96 -19.43 40.43
C GLU A 7 21.47 -19.63 40.50
N LYS A 8 21.92 -20.83 40.13
CA LYS A 8 23.14 -20.97 39.34
C LYS A 8 23.04 -22.12 38.34
N PHE A 9 23.12 -21.76 37.06
CA PHE A 9 23.73 -22.54 35.98
C PHE A 9 22.81 -23.54 35.25
N LEU A 10 21.77 -22.99 34.61
CA LEU A 10 21.39 -23.43 33.27
C LEU A 10 22.53 -23.09 32.28
N SER A 11 23.65 -23.78 32.40
CA SER A 11 24.70 -23.82 31.40
C SER A 11 24.34 -24.84 30.34
N GLN A 12 23.45 -24.45 29.41
CA GLN A 12 23.35 -24.99 28.05
C GLN A 12 22.06 -24.47 27.38
N GLN A 13 22.08 -23.22 26.94
CA GLN A 13 21.34 -22.86 25.73
C GLN A 13 22.29 -22.07 24.84
N ALA A 14 22.52 -22.63 23.66
CA ALA A 14 23.44 -22.15 22.66
C ALA A 14 23.16 -20.69 22.28
N GLN A 15 24.19 -19.86 22.40
CA GLN A 15 24.25 -18.53 21.81
C GLN A 15 24.23 -18.67 20.28
N LYS A 16 23.13 -18.27 19.62
CA LYS A 16 23.17 -18.01 18.17
C LYS A 16 23.65 -16.57 17.97
N PRO A 17 24.72 -16.30 17.20
CA PRO A 17 25.16 -14.93 16.99
C PRO A 17 24.09 -14.13 16.24
N LEU A 18 23.81 -12.93 16.74
CA LEU A 18 22.97 -11.93 16.09
C LEU A 18 23.60 -11.55 14.73
N PRO A 19 22.84 -11.54 13.62
CA PRO A 19 23.33 -10.99 12.37
C PRO A 19 23.57 -9.49 12.53
N GLN A 20 24.78 -9.04 12.17
CA GLN A 20 25.15 -7.63 12.13
C GLN A 20 24.19 -6.84 11.24
N VAL A 21 23.73 -5.70 11.76
CA VAL A 21 22.99 -4.69 11.00
C VAL A 21 23.98 -3.98 10.08
N GLU A 22 24.06 -4.44 8.82
CA GLU A 22 24.77 -3.71 7.77
C GLU A 22 23.91 -2.58 7.22
N SER A 23 24.46 -1.38 7.35
CA SER A 23 24.10 -0.12 6.71
C SER A 23 23.90 -0.29 5.19
N ARG A 24 22.65 -0.40 4.72
CA ARG A 24 22.31 -0.21 3.30
C ARG A 24 21.33 0.93 3.13
N LEU A 25 21.81 2.12 3.49
CA LEU A 25 21.41 3.36 2.84
C LEU A 25 22.48 3.71 1.80
N VAL A 26 22.01 4.01 0.59
CA VAL A 26 22.72 4.77 -0.48
C VAL A 26 23.77 4.00 -1.30
N LYS A 27 23.34 2.99 -2.05
CA LYS A 27 24.03 2.58 -3.30
C LYS A 27 23.51 3.45 -4.46
N TRP A 28 23.86 4.72 -4.45
CA TRP A 28 23.92 5.52 -5.68
C TRP A 28 25.00 4.89 -6.56
N GLY A 29 24.63 4.39 -7.73
CA GLY A 29 25.59 3.73 -8.62
C GLY A 29 25.02 3.02 -9.85
N THR A 30 23.70 3.04 -10.06
CA THR A 30 23.07 2.55 -11.30
C THR A 30 22.24 3.63 -12.03
N ASN A 31 22.20 4.85 -11.48
CA ASN A 31 21.47 6.00 -12.03
C ASN A 31 22.34 6.99 -12.82
N PHE A 32 23.59 6.65 -13.15
CA PHE A 32 24.49 7.54 -13.92
C PHE A 32 24.52 7.24 -15.43
N LEU A 33 24.13 6.03 -15.87
CA LEU A 33 24.11 5.64 -17.30
C LEU A 33 22.70 5.57 -17.92
N ARG A 34 21.73 6.34 -17.39
CA ARG A 34 20.47 6.66 -18.09
C ARG A 34 20.33 8.17 -18.37
N ARG A 35 21.34 8.97 -18.03
CA ARG A 35 21.37 10.42 -18.21
C ARG A 35 22.06 10.85 -19.52
N ALA A 36 22.16 9.94 -20.49
CA ALA A 36 22.81 10.18 -21.77
C ALA A 36 22.11 9.44 -22.92
N TRP A 37 20.92 9.90 -23.30
CA TRP A 37 20.47 9.89 -24.70
C TRP A 37 19.30 10.87 -24.89
N PRO A 38 19.44 11.94 -25.70
CA PRO A 38 18.32 12.75 -26.14
C PRO A 38 17.79 12.16 -27.46
N ALA A 39 16.57 11.65 -27.48
CA ALA A 39 15.84 11.36 -28.71
C ALA A 39 14.57 12.20 -28.76
N THR A 40 14.69 13.35 -29.39
CA THR A 40 13.58 14.14 -29.90
C THR A 40 12.95 13.39 -31.08
N ILE A 41 11.75 12.86 -30.92
CA ILE A 41 10.83 12.62 -32.04
C ILE A 41 9.50 13.25 -31.66
N GLY A 42 9.20 14.39 -32.29
CA GLY A 42 7.86 14.93 -32.32
C GLY A 42 7.04 14.21 -33.38
N ALA A 43 5.81 13.84 -33.02
CA ALA A 43 4.65 13.75 -33.89
C ALA A 43 3.43 13.40 -33.03
N GLY A 44 2.32 14.14 -33.21
CA GLY A 44 1.00 13.66 -32.80
C GLY A 44 0.25 14.57 -31.83
N ASN A 45 -0.27 15.67 -32.36
CA ASN A 45 -1.50 16.29 -31.90
C ASN A 45 -2.69 15.30 -31.99
N MET A 46 -2.94 14.53 -30.95
CA MET A 46 -4.24 13.84 -30.83
C MET A 46 -5.25 14.80 -30.22
N SER A 47 -5.88 15.61 -31.07
CA SER A 47 -7.14 16.27 -30.78
C SER A 47 -8.29 15.28 -30.94
N ALA A 48 -8.94 14.92 -29.83
CA ALA A 48 -10.32 14.46 -29.85
C ALA A 48 -11.01 14.92 -28.55
N THR A 49 -12.17 15.53 -28.73
CA THR A 49 -12.85 16.43 -27.81
C THR A 49 -13.75 15.67 -26.84
N LEU A 50 -13.31 15.44 -25.59
CA LEU A 50 -14.14 15.27 -24.38
C LEU A 50 -13.29 15.61 -23.15
N LYS A 51 -12.89 16.88 -23.02
CA LYS A 51 -11.99 17.35 -21.96
C LYS A 51 -12.78 17.75 -20.70
N ALA A 52 -13.65 16.86 -20.21
CA ALA A 52 -13.98 16.86 -18.79
C ALA A 52 -12.76 16.28 -18.07
N SER A 53 -12.35 16.86 -16.94
CA SER A 53 -11.19 16.40 -16.15
C SER A 53 -11.50 15.06 -15.48
N ILE A 54 -11.60 13.99 -16.27
CA ILE A 54 -11.91 12.63 -15.83
C ILE A 54 -10.58 11.92 -15.58
N ALA A 55 -10.44 11.33 -14.39
CA ALA A 55 -9.28 10.51 -14.09
C ALA A 55 -9.37 9.20 -14.89
N PRO A 56 -8.26 8.69 -15.45
CA PRO A 56 -8.28 7.42 -16.16
C PRO A 56 -8.70 6.29 -15.20
N VAL A 57 -9.74 5.55 -15.59
CA VAL A 57 -10.21 4.38 -14.83
C VAL A 57 -9.13 3.29 -14.90
N PRO A 58 -8.60 2.81 -13.76
CA PRO A 58 -7.56 1.79 -13.76
C PRO A 58 -8.09 0.42 -14.18
N THR A 59 -7.20 -0.42 -14.70
CA THR A 59 -7.47 -1.85 -14.96
C THR A 59 -7.78 -2.58 -13.66
N ALA A 60 -8.51 -3.71 -13.71
CA ALA A 60 -8.88 -4.48 -12.52
C ALA A 60 -7.68 -4.87 -11.63
N ASN A 61 -6.57 -5.29 -12.22
CA ASN A 61 -5.36 -5.66 -11.48
C ASN A 61 -4.72 -4.42 -10.80
N ASP A 62 -4.57 -3.33 -11.55
CA ASP A 62 -4.03 -2.07 -11.01
C ASP A 62 -4.92 -1.52 -9.89
N PHE A 63 -6.23 -1.67 -10.03
CA PHE A 63 -7.20 -1.24 -9.03
C PHE A 63 -7.04 -1.99 -7.71
N LEU A 64 -6.87 -3.31 -7.75
CA LEU A 64 -6.59 -4.13 -6.57
C LEU A 64 -5.27 -3.71 -5.92
N ASP A 65 -4.21 -3.53 -6.71
CA ASP A 65 -2.90 -3.15 -6.19
C ASP A 65 -2.91 -1.77 -5.54
N ILE A 66 -3.62 -0.80 -6.13
CA ILE A 66 -3.77 0.54 -5.56
C ILE A 66 -4.45 0.48 -4.19
N VAL A 67 -5.58 -0.24 -4.08
CA VAL A 67 -6.35 -0.31 -2.83
C VAL A 67 -5.60 -1.11 -1.77
N LEU A 68 -5.06 -2.27 -2.12
CA LEU A 68 -4.33 -3.13 -1.18
C LEU A 68 -3.01 -2.50 -0.72
N SER A 69 -2.29 -1.82 -1.61
CA SER A 69 -1.09 -1.05 -1.22
C SER A 69 -1.44 0.10 -0.27
N LYS A 70 -2.56 0.81 -0.51
CA LYS A 70 -3.06 1.87 0.40
C LYS A 70 -3.40 1.29 1.78
N THR A 71 -4.11 0.16 1.83
CA THR A 71 -4.45 -0.53 3.09
C THR A 71 -3.19 -0.94 3.85
N GLN A 72 -2.18 -1.50 3.18
CA GLN A 72 -0.93 -1.91 3.84
C GLN A 72 -0.16 -0.73 4.43
N ARG A 73 -0.10 0.41 3.73
CA ARG A 73 0.64 1.61 4.19
C ARG A 73 -0.06 2.38 5.30
N LYS A 74 -1.40 2.33 5.37
CA LYS A 74 -2.21 3.13 6.31
C LYS A 74 -2.67 2.35 7.54
N THR A 75 -2.70 1.02 7.48
CA THR A 75 -3.08 0.17 8.62
C THR A 75 -1.83 -0.46 9.26
N PRO A 76 -1.87 -0.78 10.57
CA PRO A 76 -0.75 -1.48 11.21
C PRO A 76 -0.53 -2.85 10.55
N THR A 77 0.73 -3.28 10.49
CA THR A 77 1.14 -4.49 9.73
C THR A 77 1.67 -5.62 10.59
N VAL A 78 2.10 -5.34 11.82
CA VAL A 78 2.75 -6.33 12.70
C VAL A 78 1.79 -6.78 13.80
N ILE A 79 1.67 -8.10 13.96
CA ILE A 79 1.06 -8.76 15.11
C ILE A 79 2.00 -9.84 15.63
N HIS A 80 1.93 -10.10 16.94
CA HIS A 80 2.69 -11.16 17.58
C HIS A 80 1.75 -12.15 18.25
N PRO A 81 2.14 -13.44 18.32
CA PRO A 81 1.42 -14.42 19.13
C PRO A 81 1.47 -14.02 20.61
N GLY A 82 0.38 -14.25 21.35
CA GLY A 82 0.25 -13.89 22.77
C GLY A 82 -0.46 -12.56 23.06
N PHE A 83 -0.85 -11.79 22.04
CA PHE A 83 -1.73 -10.63 22.24
C PHE A 83 -3.15 -11.06 22.64
N LYS A 84 -3.82 -10.22 23.45
CA LYS A 84 -5.24 -10.40 23.82
C LYS A 84 -6.09 -10.54 22.56
N ILE A 85 -7.02 -11.50 22.55
CA ILE A 85 -7.90 -11.79 21.40
C ILE A 85 -8.62 -10.54 20.87
N THR A 86 -9.03 -9.63 21.77
CA THR A 86 -9.67 -8.36 21.42
C THR A 86 -8.81 -7.53 20.48
N ARG A 87 -7.49 -7.48 20.72
CA ARG A 87 -6.55 -6.71 19.88
C ARG A 87 -6.39 -7.35 18.49
N ILE A 88 -6.33 -8.67 18.41
CA ILE A 88 -6.23 -9.40 17.14
C ILE A 88 -7.49 -9.18 16.30
N ARG A 89 -8.67 -9.23 16.93
CA ARG A 89 -9.94 -8.92 16.25
C ARG A 89 -9.96 -7.50 15.73
N THR A 90 -9.66 -6.49 16.56
CA THR A 90 -9.63 -5.10 16.13
C THR A 90 -8.61 -4.86 15.02
N PHE A 91 -7.47 -5.56 15.04
CA PHE A 91 -6.45 -5.48 13.99
C PHE A 91 -6.99 -5.92 12.62
N TYR A 92 -7.64 -7.07 12.55
CA TYR A 92 -8.21 -7.56 11.29
C TYR A 92 -9.48 -6.81 10.87
N MET A 93 -10.35 -6.47 11.82
CA MET A 93 -11.57 -5.69 11.53
C MET A 93 -11.21 -4.33 10.93
N ARG A 94 -10.16 -3.67 11.43
CA ARG A 94 -9.68 -2.41 10.86
C ARG A 94 -9.22 -2.58 9.41
N LYS A 95 -8.53 -3.66 9.07
CA LYS A 95 -8.10 -3.93 7.69
C LYS A 95 -9.29 -4.13 6.75
N VAL A 96 -10.30 -4.88 7.18
CA VAL A 96 -11.51 -5.13 6.38
C VAL A 96 -12.31 -3.84 6.18
N MET A 97 -12.59 -3.10 7.26
CA MET A 97 -13.37 -1.86 7.18
C MET A 97 -12.66 -0.79 6.34
N PHE A 98 -11.34 -0.62 6.53
CA PHE A 98 -10.56 0.34 5.74
C PHE A 98 -10.56 0.00 4.25
N THR A 99 -10.44 -1.29 3.91
CA THR A 99 -10.45 -1.74 2.52
C THR A 99 -11.82 -1.49 1.88
N LYS A 100 -12.90 -1.79 2.62
CA LYS A 100 -14.27 -1.48 2.19
C LYS A 100 -14.42 0.00 1.86
N ASP A 101 -14.01 0.88 2.79
CA ASP A 101 -14.14 2.33 2.60
C ASP A 101 -13.29 2.84 1.42
N ALA A 102 -12.07 2.30 1.24
CA ALA A 102 -11.22 2.66 0.11
C ALA A 102 -11.80 2.22 -1.25
N PHE A 103 -12.46 1.06 -1.31
CA PHE A 103 -13.19 0.64 -2.51
C PHE A 103 -14.38 1.56 -2.78
N THR A 104 -15.19 1.86 -1.76
CA THR A 104 -16.34 2.77 -1.90
C THR A 104 -15.89 4.15 -2.37
N GLU A 105 -14.84 4.73 -1.79
CA GLU A 105 -14.29 6.03 -2.18
C GLU A 105 -13.91 6.06 -3.67
N LYS A 106 -13.20 5.03 -4.15
CA LYS A 106 -12.76 4.98 -5.53
C LYS A 106 -13.90 4.74 -6.52
N LEU A 107 -14.81 3.83 -6.20
CA LEU A 107 -15.97 3.56 -7.05
C LEU A 107 -16.91 4.78 -7.11
N GLN A 108 -17.10 5.47 -6.00
CA GLN A 108 -17.89 6.69 -5.95
C GLN A 108 -17.27 7.82 -6.78
N ALA A 109 -15.94 7.98 -6.74
CA ALA A 109 -15.23 8.94 -7.57
C ALA A 109 -15.49 8.67 -9.07
N ILE A 110 -15.33 7.41 -9.48
CA ILE A 110 -15.59 6.97 -10.87
C ILE A 110 -17.04 7.31 -11.27
N LEU A 111 -18.03 7.00 -10.42
CA LEU A 111 -19.43 7.29 -10.71
C LEU A 111 -19.73 8.80 -10.81
N SER A 112 -19.05 9.63 -10.03
CA SER A 112 -19.25 11.08 -10.04
C SER A 112 -18.59 11.81 -11.22
N GLU A 113 -17.54 11.21 -11.79
CA GLU A 113 -16.79 11.80 -12.91
C GLU A 113 -17.50 11.60 -14.25
N PHE A 114 -18.35 10.58 -14.37
CA PHE A 114 -19.09 10.32 -15.60
C PHE A 114 -20.40 11.13 -15.69
N PRO A 115 -20.71 11.75 -16.85
CA PRO A 115 -21.96 12.44 -17.06
C PRO A 115 -23.14 11.45 -17.11
N ILE A 116 -24.22 11.76 -16.39
CA ILE A 116 -25.45 10.96 -16.38
C ILE A 116 -26.28 11.31 -17.62
N LEU A 117 -26.62 10.30 -18.44
CA LEU A 117 -27.28 10.49 -19.73
C LEU A 117 -28.83 10.47 -19.68
N GLU A 118 -29.44 10.13 -18.54
CA GLU A 118 -30.90 9.84 -18.48
C GLU A 118 -31.83 11.05 -18.32
N VAL A 119 -31.34 12.23 -17.92
CA VAL A 119 -32.25 13.37 -17.71
C VAL A 119 -32.33 14.23 -18.98
N ARG A 120 -33.19 13.80 -19.89
CA ARG A 120 -33.79 14.61 -20.98
C ARG A 120 -32.77 15.35 -21.85
N ILE A 121 -32.12 14.61 -22.76
CA ILE A 121 -31.77 15.20 -24.05
C ILE A 121 -33.03 15.85 -24.61
N HIS A 122 -33.00 17.18 -24.76
CA HIS A 122 -34.10 17.98 -25.24
C HIS A 122 -34.51 17.47 -26.64
N THR A 123 -35.56 16.66 -26.71
CA THR A 123 -36.26 16.36 -27.95
C THR A 123 -36.78 17.68 -28.51
N ILE A 124 -36.25 18.03 -29.67
CA ILE A 124 -36.71 19.10 -30.56
C ILE A 124 -38.04 18.66 -31.19
#